data_AF-A0A933FKF2-F1
#
_entry.id   AF-A0A933FKF2-F1
#
_cell.length_a   1.000
_cell.length_b   1.000
_cell.length_c   1.000
_cell.angle_alpha   90.00
_cell.angle_beta   90.00
_cell.angle_gamma   90.00
#
_symmetry.space_group_name_H-M   'P 1'
#
loop_
_entity.id
_entity.type
_entity.pdbx_description
1 polymer ?
#
loop_
_entity_poly.entity_id
_entity_poly.type
_entity_poly.pdbx_seq_one_letter_code
_entity_poly.pdbx_strand_id
1 'polypeptide(L)'
;MFLAVHASVGAITGNVAPDPISAFTIGFLSHFLVDMIPHGDEYMYEGYKNGARVRRAILYVACDVVATLVLVALLFIEQDFFSTRNVALGIIGGLLPDLLVGIHELRTTRLLREFHRFHMRNHHFLIKHLRKFERDIPMRYGLLLQGVVLTLLVRVVL
;
A
#
# COMPACT_ATOMS: atom_id res chain seq x y z
N MET A 1 4.91 0.02 -2.28
CA MET A 1 3.68 -0.23 -3.03
C MET A 1 3.43 -1.72 -3.22
N PHE A 2 2.57 -2.22 -2.34
CA PHE A 2 1.81 -3.46 -2.46
C PHE A 2 0.36 -3.10 -2.14
N LEU A 3 -0.32 -2.53 -3.14
CA LEU A 3 -1.65 -1.91 -2.98
C LEU A 3 -2.67 -2.89 -2.39
N ALA A 4 -2.57 -4.18 -2.74
CA ALA A 4 -3.47 -5.23 -2.29
C ALA A 4 -3.47 -5.39 -0.75
N VAL A 5 -2.31 -5.27 -0.11
CA VAL A 5 -2.21 -5.39 1.35
C VAL A 5 -2.79 -4.16 2.04
N HIS A 6 -2.51 -2.95 1.53
CA HIS A 6 -3.11 -1.72 2.07
C HIS A 6 -4.62 -1.67 1.88
N ALA A 7 -5.13 -2.13 0.72
CA ALA A 7 -6.57 -2.28 0.50
C ALA A 7 -7.19 -3.29 1.48
N SER A 8 -6.54 -4.44 1.70
CA SER A 8 -7.04 -5.47 2.62
C SER A 8 -7.14 -4.97 4.06
N VAL A 9 -6.11 -4.29 4.56
CA VAL A 9 -6.13 -3.71 5.91
C VAL A 9 -7.15 -2.57 5.99
N GLY A 10 -7.28 -1.76 4.94
CA GLY A 10 -8.33 -0.75 4.83
C GLY A 10 -9.75 -1.35 4.88
N ALA A 11 -9.96 -2.49 4.23
CA ALA A 11 -11.23 -3.20 4.26
C ALA A 11 -11.55 -3.75 5.66
N ILE A 12 -10.58 -4.42 6.30
CA ILE A 12 -10.72 -4.96 7.66
C ILE A 12 -11.05 -3.84 8.65
N THR A 13 -10.26 -2.77 8.63
CA THR A 13 -10.44 -1.65 9.55
C THR A 13 -11.74 -0.89 9.29
N GLY A 14 -12.13 -0.74 8.02
CA GLY A 14 -13.41 -0.16 7.64
C GLY A 14 -14.61 -1.01 8.09
N ASN A 15 -14.51 -2.33 8.09
CA ASN A 15 -15.60 -3.22 8.50
C ASN A 15 -15.91 -3.12 10.00
N VAL A 16 -14.91 -2.83 10.82
CA VAL A 16 -15.06 -2.67 12.27
C VAL A 16 -15.25 -1.21 12.71
N ALA A 17 -15.11 -0.26 11.80
CA ALA A 17 -15.22 1.15 12.12
C ALA A 17 -16.68 1.56 12.37
N PRO A 18 -16.93 2.38 13.42
CA PRO A 18 -18.30 2.79 13.77
C PRO A 18 -18.92 3.74 12.75
N ASP A 19 -18.12 4.48 11.98
CA ASP A 19 -18.61 5.49 11.04
C ASP A 19 -17.66 5.68 9.83
N PRO A 20 -18.15 6.30 8.75
CA PRO A 20 -17.37 6.59 7.54
C PRO A 20 -16.05 7.36 7.75
N ILE A 21 -16.02 8.32 8.67
CA ILE A 21 -14.87 9.21 8.89
C ILE A 21 -13.80 8.46 9.67
N SER A 22 -14.18 7.72 10.72
CA SER A 22 -13.25 6.86 11.43
C SER A 22 -12.72 5.75 10.53
N ALA A 23 -13.54 5.16 9.66
CA ALA A 23 -13.11 4.15 8.69
C ALA A 23 -12.00 4.67 7.76
N PHE A 24 -12.22 5.83 7.14
CA PHE A 24 -11.22 6.47 6.30
C PHE A 24 -9.94 6.78 7.09
N THR A 25 -10.10 7.35 8.28
CA THR A 25 -8.96 7.81 9.10
C THR A 25 -8.11 6.63 9.56
N ILE A 26 -8.74 5.55 10.06
CA ILE A 26 -8.04 4.34 10.49
C ILE A 26 -7.38 3.66 9.28
N GLY A 27 -8.07 3.57 8.15
CA GLY A 27 -7.49 3.06 6.90
C GLY A 27 -6.24 3.84 6.50
N PHE A 28 -6.33 5.18 6.49
CA PHE A 28 -5.22 6.08 6.16
C PHE A 28 -4.03 5.95 7.12
N LEU A 29 -4.28 5.84 8.43
CA LEU A 29 -3.20 5.65 9.41
C LEU A 29 -2.61 4.24 9.34
N SER A 30 -3.43 3.22 9.06
CA SER A 30 -2.99 1.84 8.93
C SER A 30 -2.02 1.64 7.77
N HIS A 31 -2.17 2.44 6.69
CA HIS A 31 -1.22 2.46 5.58
C HIS A 31 0.21 2.61 6.11
N PHE A 32 0.47 3.67 6.90
CA PHE A 32 1.80 3.95 7.41
C PHE A 32 2.31 2.83 8.31
N LEU A 33 1.48 2.27 9.19
CA LEU A 33 1.89 1.16 10.06
C LEU A 33 2.34 -0.07 9.27
N VAL A 34 1.61 -0.42 8.21
CA VAL A 34 1.89 -1.60 7.40
C VAL A 34 3.06 -1.35 6.44
N ASP A 35 3.17 -0.12 5.91
CA ASP A 35 4.22 0.30 4.99
C ASP A 35 5.62 0.34 5.65
N MET A 36 5.68 0.41 6.99
CA MET A 36 6.94 0.24 7.73
C MET A 36 7.57 -1.15 7.54
N ILE A 37 6.77 -2.17 7.17
CA ILE A 37 7.25 -3.53 6.96
C ILE A 37 8.04 -3.57 5.64
N PRO A 38 9.34 -3.93 5.66
CA PRO A 38 10.17 -3.90 4.46
C PRO A 38 9.59 -4.77 3.35
N HIS A 39 9.55 -4.25 2.12
CA HIS A 39 8.86 -4.92 1.01
C HIS A 39 9.53 -4.79 -0.36
N GLY A 40 10.70 -4.15 -0.45
CA GLY A 40 11.64 -4.30 -1.56
C GLY A 40 11.27 -3.58 -2.85
N ASP A 41 10.31 -2.67 -2.81
CA ASP A 41 9.83 -1.93 -3.97
C ASP A 41 10.70 -0.72 -4.32
N GLU A 42 11.50 -0.20 -3.38
CA GLU A 42 12.37 0.95 -3.63
C GLU A 42 13.34 0.71 -4.82
N TYR A 43 13.85 -0.52 -4.97
CA TYR A 43 14.73 -0.91 -6.07
C TYR A 43 14.05 -0.95 -7.44
N MET A 44 12.71 -1.04 -7.49
CA MET A 44 11.96 -1.07 -8.76
C MET A 44 11.89 0.31 -9.41
N TYR A 45 12.01 1.36 -8.59
CA TYR A 45 12.01 2.74 -9.02
C TYR A 45 13.43 3.28 -9.28
N GLU A 46 14.46 2.44 -9.17
CA GLU A 46 15.82 2.85 -9.53
C GLU A 46 15.99 2.98 -11.05
N GLY A 47 16.36 4.19 -11.49
CA GLY A 47 16.67 4.49 -12.89
C GLY A 47 15.47 4.82 -13.78
N TYR A 48 14.22 4.64 -13.33
CA TYR A 48 13.04 4.94 -14.16
C TYR A 48 12.96 6.43 -14.52
N LYS A 49 13.34 7.33 -13.61
CA LYS A 49 13.41 8.78 -13.88
C LYS A 49 14.40 9.14 -14.98
N ASN A 50 15.41 8.30 -15.20
CA ASN A 50 16.42 8.48 -16.26
C ASN A 50 16.04 7.74 -17.56
N GLY A 51 14.79 7.28 -17.69
CA GLY A 51 14.30 6.53 -18.84
C GLY A 51 14.68 5.03 -18.82
N ALA A 52 15.64 4.63 -17.99
CA ALA A 52 16.04 3.24 -17.85
C ALA A 52 14.97 2.44 -17.08
N ARG A 53 14.57 1.27 -17.58
CA ARG A 53 13.62 0.36 -16.89
C ARG A 53 12.20 0.91 -16.66
N VAL A 54 11.80 2.02 -17.30
CA VAL A 54 10.44 2.59 -17.23
C VAL A 54 9.35 1.54 -17.52
N ARG A 55 9.53 0.72 -18.56
CA ARG A 55 8.59 -0.36 -18.90
C ARG A 55 8.38 -1.35 -17.75
N ARG A 56 9.44 -1.67 -17.01
CA ARG A 56 9.38 -2.59 -15.85
C ARG A 56 8.61 -1.96 -14.69
N ALA A 57 8.87 -0.69 -14.39
CA ALA A 57 8.16 0.04 -13.35
C ALA A 57 6.66 0.17 -13.68
N ILE A 58 6.32 0.54 -14.92
CA ILE A 58 4.93 0.62 -15.39
C ILE A 58 4.24 -0.75 -15.29
N LEU A 59 4.89 -1.81 -15.77
CA LEU A 59 4.31 -3.16 -15.72
C LEU A 59 4.05 -3.60 -14.29
N TYR A 60 4.98 -3.33 -13.37
CA TYR A 60 4.81 -3.64 -11.95
C TYR A 60 3.60 -2.92 -11.35
N VAL A 61 3.53 -1.59 -11.51
CA VAL A 61 2.41 -0.78 -11.00
C VAL A 61 1.09 -1.23 -11.63
N ALA A 62 1.06 -1.50 -12.94
CA ALA A 62 -0.14 -1.97 -13.62
C ALA A 62 -0.60 -3.34 -13.08
N CYS A 63 0.32 -4.29 -12.89
CA CYS A 63 0.00 -5.59 -12.31
C CYS A 63 -0.53 -5.47 -10.88
N ASP A 64 0.10 -4.62 -10.04
CA ASP A 64 -0.32 -4.43 -8.65
C ASP A 64 -1.71 -3.76 -8.57
N VAL A 65 -1.97 -2.75 -9.40
CA VAL A 65 -3.30 -2.12 -9.50
C VAL A 65 -4.36 -3.12 -9.95
N VAL A 66 -4.10 -3.90 -11.01
CA VAL A 66 -5.05 -4.91 -11.51
C VAL A 66 -5.32 -5.97 -10.45
N ALA A 67 -4.28 -6.50 -9.80
CA ALA A 67 -4.44 -7.49 -8.73
C ALA A 67 -5.25 -6.93 -7.56
N THR A 68 -5.02 -5.68 -7.17
CA THR A 68 -5.77 -4.99 -6.12
C THR A 68 -7.22 -4.77 -6.50
N LEU A 69 -7.51 -4.39 -7.74
CA LEU A 69 -8.88 -4.22 -8.23
C LEU A 69 -9.65 -5.54 -8.23
N VAL A 70 -9.00 -6.63 -8.68
CA VAL A 70 -9.59 -7.97 -8.63
C VAL A 70 -9.88 -8.38 -7.18
N LEU A 71 -8.92 -8.17 -6.27
CA LEU A 71 -9.12 -8.47 -4.85
C LEU A 71 -10.27 -7.68 -4.25
N VAL A 72 -10.32 -6.36 -4.46
CA VAL A 72 -11.39 -5.50 -3.95
C VAL A 72 -12.75 -5.94 -4.53
N ALA A 73 -12.82 -6.28 -5.82
CA ALA A 73 -14.03 -6.81 -6.42
C ALA A 73 -14.49 -8.12 -5.75
N LEU A 74 -13.57 -9.07 -5.55
CA LEU A 74 -13.87 -10.33 -4.86
C LEU A 74 -14.35 -10.08 -3.43
N LEU A 75 -13.73 -9.16 -2.70
CA LEU A 75 -14.17 -8.77 -1.36
C LEU A 75 -15.62 -8.27 -1.36
N PHE A 76 -16.02 -7.41 -2.30
CA PHE A 76 -17.40 -6.91 -2.37
C PHE A 76 -18.42 -7.91 -2.93
N ILE A 77 -17.97 -8.97 -3.60
CA ILE A 77 -18.85 -10.04 -4.12
C ILE A 77 -19.08 -11.12 -3.06
N GLU A 78 -18.01 -11.53 -2.36
CA GLU A 78 -18.01 -12.73 -1.53
C GLU A 78 -18.23 -12.46 -0.04
N GLN A 79 -18.20 -11.20 0.42
CA GLN A 79 -18.22 -10.87 1.84
C GLN A 79 -19.40 -9.99 2.25
N ASP A 80 -20.02 -10.38 3.36
CA ASP A 80 -21.03 -9.59 4.04
C ASP A 80 -20.35 -8.62 5.01
N PHE A 81 -20.33 -7.34 4.63
CA PHE A 81 -19.79 -6.28 5.47
C PHE A 81 -20.85 -5.66 6.37
N PHE A 82 -20.46 -5.28 7.58
CA PHE A 82 -21.34 -4.52 8.48
C PHE A 82 -21.74 -3.18 7.86
N SER A 83 -20.80 -2.52 7.17
CA SER A 83 -21.06 -1.32 6.38
C SER A 83 -20.16 -1.27 5.16
N THR A 84 -20.74 -1.54 3.99
CA THR A 84 -20.09 -1.42 2.67
C THR A 84 -19.45 -0.04 2.48
N ARG A 85 -20.10 1.02 2.98
CA ARG A 85 -19.60 2.40 2.89
C ARG A 85 -18.34 2.60 3.73
N ASN A 86 -18.32 2.07 4.94
CA ASN A 86 -17.16 2.18 5.82
C ASN A 86 -15.98 1.40 5.24
N VAL A 87 -16.22 0.18 4.74
CA VAL A 87 -15.20 -0.64 4.05
C VAL A 87 -14.62 0.10 2.84
N ALA A 88 -15.47 0.66 1.97
CA ALA A 88 -15.01 1.42 0.81
C ALA A 88 -14.13 2.62 1.23
N LEU A 89 -14.52 3.36 2.27
CA LEU A 89 -13.75 4.50 2.75
C LEU A 89 -12.46 4.09 3.47
N GLY A 90 -12.44 2.96 4.17
CA GLY A 90 -11.23 2.38 4.74
C GLY A 90 -10.23 1.98 3.67
N ILE A 91 -10.69 1.32 2.59
CA ILE A 91 -9.86 1.02 1.41
C ILE A 91 -9.32 2.30 0.78
N ILE A 92 -10.18 3.29 0.52
CA ILE A 92 -9.75 4.59 -0.04
C ILE A 92 -8.70 5.25 0.87
N GLY A 93 -8.93 5.24 2.18
CA GLY A 93 -7.96 5.75 3.16
C GLY A 93 -6.61 5.04 3.07
N GLY A 94 -6.62 3.70 3.02
CA GLY A 94 -5.41 2.88 2.95
C GLY A 94 -4.63 3.03 1.63
N LEU A 95 -5.30 3.32 0.52
CA LEU A 95 -4.68 3.49 -0.80
C LEU A 95 -4.22 4.94 -1.08
N LEU A 96 -4.82 5.93 -0.42
CA LEU A 96 -4.57 7.34 -0.70
C LEU A 96 -3.10 7.77 -0.52
N PRO A 97 -2.36 7.36 0.53
CA PRO A 97 -0.96 7.74 0.69
C PRO A 97 -0.09 7.36 -0.51
N ASP A 98 -0.27 6.14 -0.98
CA ASP A 98 0.42 5.57 -2.13
C ASP A 98 0.08 6.32 -3.42
N LEU A 99 -1.19 6.69 -3.61
CA LEU A 99 -1.61 7.54 -4.72
C LEU A 99 -0.97 8.94 -4.66
N LEU A 100 -0.86 9.55 -3.48
CA LEU A 100 -0.23 10.86 -3.31
C LEU A 100 1.27 10.83 -3.63
N VAL A 101 1.95 9.72 -3.31
CA VAL A 101 3.33 9.46 -3.74
C VAL A 101 3.40 9.33 -5.27
N GLY A 102 2.51 8.56 -5.89
CA GLY A 102 2.43 8.47 -7.35
C GLY A 102 2.19 9.82 -8.03
N ILE A 103 1.32 10.66 -7.46
CA ILE A 103 1.07 12.03 -7.96
C ILE A 103 2.32 12.91 -7.79
N HIS A 104 3.02 12.81 -6.66
CA HIS A 104 4.28 13.52 -6.44
C HIS A 104 5.30 13.23 -7.54
N GLU A 105 5.35 11.99 -7.99
CA GLU A 105 6.27 11.53 -9.04
C GLU A 105 5.93 12.06 -10.43
N LEU A 106 4.66 12.38 -10.70
CA LEU A 106 4.23 13.03 -11.94
C LEU A 106 4.35 14.56 -11.86
N ARG A 107 4.02 15.13 -10.71
CA ARG A 107 4.04 16.58 -10.47
C ARG A 107 4.36 16.87 -9.02
N THR A 108 5.46 17.59 -8.81
CA THR A 108 5.87 17.98 -7.46
C THR A 108 5.31 19.35 -7.05
N THR A 109 4.73 19.43 -5.85
CA THR A 109 4.40 20.69 -5.16
C THR A 109 5.05 20.68 -3.78
N ARG A 110 5.05 21.80 -3.06
CA ARG A 110 5.61 21.87 -1.69
C ARG A 110 4.95 20.83 -0.78
N LEU A 111 3.61 20.77 -0.76
CA LEU A 111 2.85 19.85 0.07
C LEU A 111 3.16 18.38 -0.27
N LEU A 112 3.15 18.03 -1.57
CA LEU A 112 3.44 16.66 -2.00
C LEU A 112 4.88 16.26 -1.68
N ARG A 113 5.82 17.20 -1.68
CA ARG A 113 7.22 16.95 -1.30
C ARG A 113 7.37 16.69 0.20
N GLU A 114 6.67 17.44 1.05
CA GLU A 114 6.63 17.16 2.49
C GLU A 114 6.01 15.79 2.75
N PHE A 115 4.89 15.50 2.10
CA PHE A 115 4.19 14.23 2.22
C PHE A 115 5.06 13.05 1.77
N HIS A 116 5.70 13.15 0.61
CA HIS A 116 6.62 12.14 0.10
C HIS A 116 7.78 11.89 1.06
N ARG A 117 8.37 12.94 1.66
CA ARG A 117 9.43 12.76 2.67
C ARG A 117 8.92 12.08 3.93
N PHE A 118 7.71 12.41 4.37
CA PHE A 118 7.08 11.75 5.51
C PHE A 118 6.84 10.26 5.23
N HIS A 119 6.26 9.95 4.06
CA HIS A 119 6.01 8.60 3.59
C HIS A 119 7.31 7.78 3.51
N MET A 120 8.34 8.27 2.83
CA MET A 120 9.63 7.57 2.74
C MET A 120 10.31 7.36 4.10
N ARG A 121 10.21 8.33 5.03
CA ARG A 121 10.73 8.17 6.39
C ARG A 121 10.00 7.06 7.15
N ASN A 122 8.70 6.91 6.90
CA ASN A 122 7.88 5.85 7.47
C ASN A 122 8.27 4.48 6.89
N HIS A 123 8.34 4.37 5.56
CA HIS A 123 8.79 3.17 4.84
C HIS A 123 10.17 2.69 5.35
N HIS A 124 11.09 3.63 5.58
CA HIS A 124 12.42 3.32 6.09
C HIS A 124 12.50 3.05 7.60
N PHE A 125 11.38 3.10 8.33
CA PHE A 125 11.39 3.07 9.79
C PHE A 125 11.91 1.75 10.38
N LEU A 126 11.48 0.60 9.88
CA LEU A 126 11.96 -0.69 10.40
C LEU A 126 13.25 -1.13 9.71
N ILE A 127 13.37 -0.93 8.39
CA ILE A 127 14.56 -1.38 7.63
C ILE A 127 15.86 -0.75 8.14
N LYS A 128 15.85 0.52 8.58
CA LYS A 128 17.05 1.17 9.15
C LYS A 128 17.59 0.48 10.40
N HIS A 129 16.75 -0.28 11.13
CA HIS A 129 17.16 -1.07 12.28
C HIS A 129 17.71 -2.44 11.87
N LEU A 130 17.34 -2.93 10.69
CA LEU A 130 17.88 -4.14 10.08
C LEU A 130 19.19 -3.80 9.36
N ARG A 131 20.30 -3.74 10.14
CA ARG A 131 21.67 -3.39 9.70
C ARG A 131 22.23 -4.17 8.50
N LYS A 132 21.51 -5.18 7.99
CA LYS A 132 21.88 -6.00 6.84
C LYS A 132 21.50 -5.38 5.50
N PHE A 133 20.56 -4.44 5.47
CA PHE A 133 20.02 -3.85 4.24
C PHE A 133 20.22 -2.33 4.25
N GLU A 134 20.72 -1.78 3.14
CA GLU A 134 21.07 -0.35 3.06
C GLU A 134 19.85 0.55 2.79
N ARG A 135 18.88 0.06 2.01
CA ARG A 135 17.70 0.83 1.58
C ARG A 135 16.42 0.03 1.78
N ASP A 136 16.36 -1.16 1.20
CA ASP A 136 15.23 -2.08 1.35
C ASP A 136 15.70 -3.55 1.26
N ILE A 137 14.79 -4.49 1.50
CA ILE A 137 15.04 -5.91 1.22
C ILE A 137 14.97 -6.18 -0.30
N PRO A 138 15.65 -7.21 -0.82
CA PRO A 138 15.46 -7.62 -2.21
C PRO A 138 13.99 -7.97 -2.50
N MET A 139 13.46 -7.49 -3.64
CA MET A 139 12.06 -7.66 -4.07
C MET A 139 11.51 -9.09 -3.92
N ARG A 140 12.33 -10.12 -4.17
CA ARG A 140 11.89 -11.53 -3.98
C ARG A 140 11.44 -11.85 -2.55
N TYR A 141 12.10 -11.26 -1.56
CA TYR A 141 11.71 -11.41 -0.15
C TYR A 141 10.48 -10.57 0.17
N GLY A 142 10.38 -9.38 -0.44
CA GLY A 142 9.19 -8.53 -0.38
C GLY A 142 7.94 -9.23 -0.88
N LEU A 143 7.99 -9.80 -2.09
CA LEU A 143 6.90 -10.58 -2.68
C LEU A 143 6.47 -11.76 -1.80
N LEU A 144 7.43 -12.51 -1.25
CA LEU A 144 7.13 -13.62 -0.34
C LEU A 144 6.45 -13.13 0.94
N LEU A 145 7.00 -12.09 1.57
CA LEU A 145 6.46 -11.52 2.80
C LEU A 145 5.04 -10.97 2.59
N GLN A 146 4.85 -10.19 1.52
CA GLN A 146 3.57 -9.59 1.16
C GLN A 146 2.54 -10.65 0.77
N GLY A 147 2.96 -11.72 0.07
CA GLY A 147 2.10 -12.86 -0.22
C GLY A 147 1.63 -13.59 1.05
N VAL A 148 2.53 -13.79 2.02
CA VAL A 148 2.17 -14.37 3.34
C VAL A 148 1.22 -13.44 4.09
N VAL A 149 1.53 -12.15 4.20
CA VAL A 149 0.69 -11.16 4.87
C VAL A 149 -0.69 -11.11 4.23
N LEU A 150 -0.77 -11.01 2.90
CA LEU A 150 -2.02 -10.99 2.16
C LEU A 150 -2.84 -12.27 2.40
N THR A 151 -2.20 -13.44 2.36
CA THR A 151 -2.89 -14.71 2.63
C THR A 151 -3.47 -14.75 4.04
N LEU A 152 -2.74 -14.25 5.04
CA LEU A 152 -3.23 -14.16 6.41
C LEU A 152 -4.39 -13.17 6.53
N LEU A 153 -4.30 -12.00 5.88
CA LEU A 153 -5.38 -11.00 5.89
C LEU A 153 -6.64 -11.52 5.21
N VAL A 154 -6.49 -12.17 4.05
CA VAL A 154 -7.62 -12.77 3.32
C VAL A 154 -8.31 -13.84 4.17
N ARG A 155 -7.59 -14.65 4.95
CA ARG A 155 -8.19 -15.62 5.89
C ARG A 155 -8.87 -15.01 7.12
N VAL A 156 -8.55 -13.75 7.45
CA VAL A 156 -9.22 -13.02 8.52
C VAL A 156 -10.51 -12.38 8.00
N VAL A 157 -10.55 -12.08 6.71
CA VAL A 157 -11.70 -11.45 6.04
C VAL A 157 -12.69 -12.49 5.54
N LEU A 158 -12.23 -13.52 4.79
CA LEU A 158 -13.02 -14.66 4.30
C LEU A 158 -13.17 -15.73 5.38
#